data_AF-A0A519D2V4-F1
#
_entry.id   AF-A0A519D2V4-F1
#
_cell.length_a   1.000
_cell.length_b   1.000
_cell.length_c   1.000
_cell.angle_alpha   90.00
_cell.angle_beta   90.00
_cell.angle_gamma   90.00
#
_symmetry.space_group_name_H-M   'P 1'
#
loop_
_entity.id
_entity.type
_entity.pdbx_description
1 polymer ?
#
loop_
_entity_poly.entity_id
_entity_poly.type
_entity_poly.pdbx_seq_one_letter_code
_entity_poly.pdbx_strand_id
1 'polypeptide(L)'
;MDQNFGFRAWFYFRQGWSVYFAFIFAAINTLTVTYYLAIDKIPDLKILFPSFGHYVIILSSIAIPCLIVIGYFHYKKTNAYKSEADIHSESNPYMGRMVVNSEMIIQLNIKLTSLMLKIANDEKLTKEEIEKIKILQEKLLKFSSKRSFADKTDLDFFKELDKTK
;
A
#
# COMPACT_ATOMS: atom_id res chain seq x y z
N MET A 1 0.27 13.16 -20.02
CA MET A 1 -0.08 12.87 -18.61
C MET A 1 -0.23 14.19 -17.85
N ASP A 2 -1.02 15.10 -18.41
CA ASP A 2 -1.18 16.50 -17.95
C ASP A 2 -2.63 16.85 -17.68
N GLN A 3 -3.44 15.86 -17.36
CA GLN A 3 -4.77 16.14 -16.84
C GLN A 3 -4.61 16.33 -15.34
N ASN A 4 -4.96 17.53 -14.87
CA ASN A 4 -5.17 17.88 -13.47
C ASN A 4 -3.94 18.34 -12.65
N PHE A 5 -3.16 19.30 -13.16
CA PHE A 5 -2.08 19.96 -12.40
C PHE A 5 -2.52 20.40 -10.99
N GLY A 6 -3.71 21.00 -10.86
CA GLY A 6 -4.25 21.44 -9.56
C GLY A 6 -4.43 20.29 -8.56
N PHE A 7 -4.97 19.15 -8.98
CA PHE A 7 -5.11 17.99 -8.11
C PHE A 7 -3.76 17.39 -7.71
N ARG A 8 -2.77 17.39 -8.61
CA ARG A 8 -1.41 16.92 -8.30
C ARG A 8 -0.70 17.86 -7.34
N ALA A 9 -0.78 19.17 -7.57
CA ALA A 9 -0.23 20.18 -6.65
C ALA A 9 -0.87 20.09 -5.26
N TRP A 10 -2.20 19.93 -5.20
CA TRP A 10 -2.91 19.74 -3.94
C TRP A 10 -2.50 18.44 -3.23
N PHE A 11 -2.33 17.35 -3.97
CA PHE A 11 -1.82 16.09 -3.42
C PHE A 11 -0.41 16.27 -2.83
N TYR A 12 0.52 16.91 -3.55
CA TYR A 12 1.86 17.18 -3.04
C TYR A 12 1.85 18.10 -1.82
N PHE A 13 0.99 19.12 -1.81
CA PHE A 13 0.81 20.00 -0.66
C PHE A 13 0.33 19.21 0.57
N ARG A 14 -0.75 18.42 0.44
CA ARG A 14 -1.25 17.59 1.55
C ARG A 14 -0.23 16.59 2.03
N GLN A 15 0.55 15.99 1.13
CA GLN A 15 1.62 15.06 1.49
C GLN A 15 2.72 15.80 2.27
N GLY A 16 3.16 16.96 1.77
CA GLY A 16 4.13 17.82 2.43
C GLY A 16 3.69 18.23 3.83
N TRP A 17 2.45 18.70 3.93
CA TRP A 17 1.83 19.12 5.18
C TRP A 17 1.68 17.96 6.16
N SER A 18 0.96 16.90 5.78
CA SER A 18 0.59 15.83 6.71
C SER A 18 1.77 14.97 7.15
N VAL A 19 2.74 14.69 6.26
CA VAL A 19 3.85 13.79 6.58
C VAL A 19 5.03 14.49 7.24
N TYR A 20 5.37 15.71 6.81
CA TYR A 20 6.56 16.39 7.31
C TYR A 20 6.23 17.55 8.26
N PHE A 21 5.27 18.39 7.89
CA PHE A 21 5.05 19.64 8.62
C PHE A 21 4.19 19.46 9.87
N ALA A 22 3.11 18.69 9.78
CA ALA A 22 2.09 18.57 10.83
C ALA A 22 2.70 18.03 12.14
N PHE A 23 3.58 17.03 12.06
CA PHE A 23 4.26 16.49 13.22
C PHE A 23 5.16 17.52 13.90
N ILE A 24 6.02 18.20 13.14
CA ILE A 24 6.94 19.21 13.69
C ILE A 24 6.15 20.38 14.28
N PHE A 25 5.13 20.85 13.57
CA PHE A 25 4.27 21.93 14.02
C PHE A 25 3.55 21.58 15.33
N ALA A 26 2.94 20.40 15.39
CA ALA A 26 2.27 19.91 16.59
C ALA A 26 3.28 19.73 17.74
N ALA A 27 4.44 19.13 17.48
CA ALA A 27 5.47 18.92 18.50
C ALA A 27 5.96 20.25 19.09
N ILE A 28 6.32 21.23 18.26
CA ILE A 28 6.76 22.56 18.73
C ILE A 28 5.68 23.22 19.55
N ASN A 29 4.43 23.22 19.07
CA ASN A 29 3.32 23.85 19.77
C ASN A 29 3.05 23.16 21.11
N THR A 30 2.90 21.84 21.12
CA THR A 30 2.67 21.06 22.35
C THR A 30 3.80 21.23 23.34
N LEU A 31 5.07 21.16 22.92
CA LEU A 31 6.22 21.38 23.80
C LEU A 31 6.19 22.78 24.41
N THR A 32 5.96 23.80 23.59
CA THR A 32 5.95 25.20 24.01
C THR A 32 4.81 25.47 24.99
N VAL A 33 3.58 25.13 24.62
CA VAL A 33 2.38 25.36 25.44
C VAL A 33 2.44 24.59 26.75
N THR A 34 2.81 23.31 26.71
CA THR A 34 2.92 22.48 27.92
C THR A 34 3.97 23.04 28.86
N TYR A 35 5.12 23.46 28.34
CA TYR A 35 6.17 24.00 29.19
C TYR A 35 5.77 25.33 29.83
N TYR A 36 5.40 26.33 29.02
CA TYR A 36 5.20 27.68 29.53
C TYR A 36 3.88 27.86 30.29
N LEU A 37 2.84 27.08 29.96
CA LEU A 37 1.55 27.17 30.67
C LEU A 37 1.44 26.24 31.87
N ALA A 38 2.10 25.07 31.85
CA ALA A 38 2.01 24.10 32.94
C ALA A 38 3.31 23.98 33.74
N ILE A 39 4.41 23.54 33.11
CA ILE A 39 5.66 23.20 33.80
C ILE A 39 6.27 24.42 34.52
N ASP A 40 6.34 25.57 33.85
CA ASP A 40 6.91 26.80 34.43
C ASP A 40 6.13 27.31 35.64
N LYS A 41 4.84 26.94 35.74
CA LYS A 41 3.90 27.39 36.77
C LYS A 41 3.75 26.43 37.95
N ILE A 42 4.24 25.20 37.84
CA ILE A 42 4.16 24.19 38.91
C ILE A 42 5.57 23.94 39.47
N PRO A 43 5.86 24.35 40.72
CA PRO A 43 7.20 24.27 41.30
C PRO A 43 7.81 22.86 41.25
N ASP A 44 7.04 21.82 41.54
CA ASP A 44 7.52 20.44 41.56
C ASP A 44 8.02 19.96 40.19
N LEU A 45 7.32 20.35 39.12
CA LEU A 45 7.69 20.03 37.74
C LEU A 45 8.94 20.79 37.31
N LYS A 46 9.13 22.01 37.81
CA LYS A 46 10.30 22.87 37.52
C LYS A 46 11.59 22.34 38.13
N ILE A 47 11.51 21.56 39.20
CA ILE A 47 12.67 20.85 39.78
C ILE A 47 13.21 19.82 38.76
N LEU A 48 12.31 19.08 38.12
CA LEU A 48 12.67 18.07 37.11
C LEU A 48 13.02 18.67 35.75
N PHE A 49 12.40 19.81 35.41
CA PHE A 49 12.56 20.49 34.13
C PHE A 49 12.92 21.98 34.34
N PRO A 50 14.20 22.30 34.65
CA PRO A 50 14.59 23.65 35.07
C PRO A 50 14.51 24.70 33.96
N SER A 51 14.61 24.28 32.71
CA SER A 51 14.46 25.16 31.54
C SER A 51 13.74 24.44 30.40
N PHE A 52 13.23 25.22 29.45
CA PHE A 52 12.59 24.69 28.24
C PHE A 52 13.50 23.73 27.48
N GLY A 53 14.81 24.06 27.39
CA GLY A 53 15.80 23.19 26.74
C GLY A 53 15.94 21.83 27.42
N HIS A 54 15.97 21.78 28.76
CA HIS A 54 16.04 20.52 29.51
C HIS A 54 14.80 19.67 29.26
N TYR A 55 13.61 20.28 29.31
CA TYR A 55 12.35 19.60 29.02
C TYR A 55 12.33 18.98 27.63
N VAL A 56 12.72 19.76 26.60
CA VAL A 56 12.72 19.29 25.20
C VAL A 56 13.68 18.10 25.03
N ILE A 57 14.89 18.17 25.59
CA ILE A 57 15.89 17.09 25.46
C ILE A 57 15.40 15.81 26.15
N ILE A 58 14.95 15.92 27.40
CA ILE A 58 14.48 14.76 28.18
C ILE A 58 13.28 14.12 27.47
N LEU A 59 12.26 14.92 27.13
CA LEU A 59 11.07 14.37 26.50
C LEU A 59 11.37 13.76 25.12
N SER A 60 12.19 14.42 24.29
CA SER A 60 12.56 13.90 22.97
C SER A 60 13.33 12.58 23.08
N SER A 61 14.21 12.45 24.06
CA SER A 61 15.00 11.22 24.26
C SER A 61 14.14 10.00 24.65
N ILE A 62 12.95 10.21 25.21
CA ILE A 62 11.99 9.14 25.55
C ILE A 62 10.96 8.97 24.43
N ALA A 63 10.38 10.07 23.95
CA ALA A 63 9.29 10.06 22.99
C ALA A 63 9.74 9.50 21.62
N ILE A 64 10.94 9.84 21.14
CA ILE A 64 11.43 9.36 19.84
C ILE A 64 11.56 7.82 19.84
N PRO A 65 12.27 7.18 20.79
CA PRO A 65 12.28 5.72 20.88
C PRO A 65 10.89 5.10 21.01
N CYS A 66 10.02 5.66 21.86
CA CYS A 66 8.66 5.15 22.02
C CYS A 66 7.87 5.18 20.71
N LEU A 67 7.93 6.28 19.96
CA LEU A 67 7.24 6.42 18.67
C LEU A 67 7.79 5.44 17.62
N ILE A 68 9.12 5.23 17.59
CA ILE A 68 9.73 4.23 16.71
C ILE A 68 9.21 2.82 17.05
N VAL A 69 9.15 2.47 18.34
CA VAL A 69 8.64 1.17 18.79
C VAL A 69 7.17 1.00 18.43
N ILE A 70 6.32 1.98 18.73
CA ILE A 70 4.88 1.94 18.38
C ILE A 70 4.71 1.79 16.87
N GLY A 71 5.42 2.58 16.08
CA GLY A 71 5.41 2.48 14.62
C GLY A 71 5.84 1.10 14.12
N TYR A 72 6.93 0.56 14.66
CA TYR A 72 7.41 -0.78 14.34
C TYR A 72 6.35 -1.86 14.60
N PHE A 73 5.69 -1.81 15.76
CA PHE A 73 4.63 -2.76 16.10
C PHE A 73 3.42 -2.60 15.20
N HIS A 74 3.01 -1.36 14.90
CA HIS A 74 1.90 -1.08 13.99
C HIS A 74 2.12 -1.76 12.63
N TYR A 75 3.26 -1.49 11.97
CA TYR A 75 3.55 -2.05 10.66
C TYR A 75 3.75 -3.57 10.63
N LYS A 76 4.38 -4.16 11.65
CA LYS A 76 4.72 -5.59 11.61
C LYS A 76 3.72 -6.53 12.24
N LYS A 77 2.93 -6.07 13.20
CA LYS A 77 2.21 -6.95 14.13
C LYS A 77 0.73 -6.62 14.30
N THR A 78 0.22 -5.57 13.66
CA THR A 78 -1.19 -5.20 13.83
C THR A 78 -2.03 -5.57 12.60
N ASN A 79 -3.25 -6.04 12.86
CA ASN A 79 -4.26 -6.22 11.82
C ASN A 79 -4.69 -4.89 11.19
N ALA A 80 -4.50 -3.77 11.90
CA ALA A 80 -4.79 -2.43 11.40
C ALA A 80 -3.99 -2.12 10.12
N TYR A 81 -2.67 -2.36 10.14
CA TYR A 81 -1.84 -2.15 8.95
C TYR A 81 -2.27 -3.04 7.78
N LYS A 82 -2.67 -4.29 8.05
CA LYS A 82 -3.19 -5.18 7.00
C LYS A 82 -4.44 -4.58 6.34
N SER A 83 -5.40 -4.12 7.13
CA SER A 83 -6.61 -3.49 6.59
C SER A 83 -6.31 -2.20 5.81
N GLU A 84 -5.35 -1.39 6.25
CA GLU A 84 -4.91 -0.20 5.51
C GLU A 84 -4.29 -0.56 4.16
N ALA A 85 -3.43 -1.59 4.13
CA ALA A 85 -2.81 -2.08 2.91
C ALA A 85 -3.85 -2.67 1.93
N ASP A 86 -4.84 -3.40 2.46
CA ASP A 86 -5.95 -3.96 1.67
C ASP A 86 -6.75 -2.82 1.03
N ILE A 87 -7.19 -1.82 1.81
CA ILE A 87 -7.94 -0.65 1.29
C ILE A 87 -7.12 0.11 0.24
N HIS A 88 -5.83 0.32 0.49
CA HIS A 88 -4.95 1.00 -0.46
C HIS A 88 -4.84 0.23 -1.79
N SER A 89 -4.75 -1.10 -1.71
CA SER A 89 -4.63 -1.96 -2.89
C SER A 89 -5.95 -2.05 -3.67
N GLU A 90 -7.08 -2.18 -2.96
CA GLU A 90 -8.43 -2.22 -3.57
C GLU A 90 -8.82 -0.89 -4.23
N SER A 91 -8.46 0.23 -3.61
CA SER A 91 -8.77 1.56 -4.13
C SER A 91 -7.88 1.99 -5.31
N ASN A 92 -6.78 1.28 -5.56
CA ASN A 92 -5.85 1.59 -6.63
C ASN A 92 -6.14 0.74 -7.89
N PRO A 93 -6.72 1.31 -8.96
CA PRO A 93 -7.05 0.56 -10.17
C PRO A 93 -5.81 0.00 -10.89
N TYR A 94 -4.65 0.64 -10.74
CA TYR A 94 -3.40 0.12 -11.30
C TYR A 94 -2.92 -1.13 -10.56
N MET A 95 -3.10 -1.16 -9.23
CA MET A 95 -2.79 -2.33 -8.42
C MET A 95 -3.71 -3.49 -8.76
N GLY A 96 -5.02 -3.25 -8.84
CA GLY A 96 -5.99 -4.25 -9.28
C GLY A 96 -5.65 -4.84 -10.65
N ARG A 97 -5.34 -3.99 -11.64
CA ARG A 97 -4.94 -4.44 -12.98
C ARG A 97 -3.64 -5.23 -12.99
N MET A 98 -2.68 -4.87 -12.13
CA MET A 98 -1.43 -5.61 -11.99
C MET A 98 -1.70 -7.04 -11.48
N VAL A 99 -2.52 -7.19 -10.44
CA VAL A 99 -2.90 -8.50 -9.89
C VAL A 99 -3.58 -9.37 -10.95
N VAL A 100 -4.56 -8.81 -11.66
CA VAL A 100 -5.27 -9.52 -12.73
C VAL A 100 -4.33 -9.95 -13.85
N ASN A 101 -3.47 -9.06 -14.33
CA ASN A 101 -2.49 -9.39 -15.36
C ASN A 101 -1.51 -10.48 -14.90
N SER A 102 -1.03 -10.41 -13.66
CA SER A 102 -0.15 -11.44 -13.08
C SER A 102 -0.84 -12.81 -13.07
N GLU A 103 -2.10 -12.88 -12.67
CA GLU A 103 -2.86 -14.13 -12.68
C GLU A 103 -3.07 -14.67 -14.10
N MET A 104 -3.43 -13.81 -15.07
CA MET A 104 -3.54 -14.20 -16.49
C MET A 104 -2.22 -14.78 -17.03
N ILE A 105 -1.09 -14.14 -16.67
CA ILE A 105 0.25 -14.59 -17.04
C ILE A 105 0.58 -15.94 -16.40
N ILE A 106 0.27 -16.13 -15.11
CA ILE A 106 0.49 -17.40 -14.39
C ILE A 106 -0.29 -18.53 -15.06
N GLN A 107 -1.58 -18.31 -15.36
CA GLN A 107 -2.42 -19.32 -16.02
C GLN A 107 -1.88 -19.72 -17.39
N LEU A 108 -1.47 -18.74 -18.21
CA LEU A 108 -0.84 -19.00 -19.50
C LEU A 108 0.49 -19.75 -19.35
N ASN A 109 1.34 -19.32 -18.41
CA ASN A 109 2.67 -19.91 -18.20
C ASN A 109 2.60 -21.36 -17.70
N ILE A 110 1.69 -21.67 -16.78
CA ILE A 110 1.47 -23.06 -16.33
C ILE A 110 1.09 -23.93 -17.53
N LYS A 111 0.16 -23.44 -18.37
CA LYS A 111 -0.31 -24.21 -19.53
C LYS A 111 0.78 -24.37 -20.59
N LEU A 112 1.54 -23.31 -20.88
CA LEU A 112 2.67 -23.35 -21.80
C LEU A 112 3.75 -24.32 -21.29
N THR A 113 4.10 -24.25 -20.01
CA THR A 113 5.10 -25.15 -19.38
C THR A 113 4.66 -26.59 -19.46
N SER A 114 3.37 -26.88 -19.25
CA SER A 114 2.83 -28.24 -19.41
C SER A 114 3.02 -28.80 -20.83
N LEU A 115 2.87 -27.96 -21.86
CA LEU A 115 3.13 -28.39 -23.24
C LEU A 115 4.61 -28.56 -23.53
N MET A 116 5.45 -27.66 -23.02
CA MET A 116 6.90 -27.75 -23.18
C MET A 116 7.44 -29.04 -22.57
N LEU A 117 6.94 -29.45 -21.40
CA LEU A 117 7.30 -30.72 -20.76
C LEU A 117 6.91 -31.94 -21.61
N LYS A 118 5.73 -31.91 -22.25
CA LYS A 118 5.32 -32.98 -23.18
C LYS A 118 6.24 -33.09 -24.38
N ILE A 119 6.54 -31.95 -25.02
CA ILE A 119 7.47 -31.92 -26.15
C ILE A 119 8.84 -32.45 -25.72
N ALA A 120 9.32 -32.07 -24.54
CA ALA A 120 10.60 -32.54 -23.99
C ALA A 120 10.62 -34.05 -23.71
N ASN A 121 9.46 -34.67 -23.45
CA ASN A 121 9.29 -36.11 -23.27
C ASN A 121 8.96 -36.86 -24.58
N ASP A 122 9.14 -36.23 -25.74
CA ASP A 122 8.76 -36.76 -27.06
C ASP A 122 7.27 -37.14 -27.19
N GLU A 123 6.40 -36.59 -26.32
CA GLU A 123 4.96 -36.77 -26.39
C GLU A 123 4.36 -35.85 -27.45
N LYS A 124 3.53 -36.40 -28.34
CA LYS A 124 2.79 -35.60 -29.34
C LYS A 124 1.69 -34.79 -28.66
N LEU A 125 1.62 -33.50 -28.98
CA LEU A 125 0.53 -32.64 -28.54
C LEU A 125 -0.79 -33.09 -29.17
N THR A 126 -1.83 -33.22 -28.34
CA THR A 126 -3.17 -33.54 -28.84
C THR A 126 -3.86 -32.31 -29.43
N LYS A 127 -4.76 -32.51 -30.40
CA LYS A 127 -5.56 -31.42 -30.98
C LYS A 127 -6.38 -30.68 -29.92
N GLU A 128 -6.89 -31.40 -28.92
CA GLU A 128 -7.66 -30.84 -27.81
C GLU A 128 -6.84 -29.89 -26.93
N GLU A 129 -5.55 -30.20 -26.69
CA GLU A 129 -4.68 -29.35 -25.88
C GLU A 129 -4.32 -28.04 -26.58
N ILE A 130 -4.07 -28.12 -27.89
CA ILE A 130 -3.82 -26.96 -28.73
C ILE A 130 -5.08 -26.07 -28.76
N GLU A 131 -6.25 -26.67 -28.92
CA GLU A 131 -7.53 -25.93 -28.93
C GLU A 131 -7.82 -25.27 -27.58
N LYS A 132 -7.58 -25.96 -26.46
CA LYS A 132 -7.73 -25.38 -25.11
C LYS A 132 -6.88 -24.13 -24.90
N ILE A 133 -5.65 -24.12 -25.41
CA ILE A 133 -4.77 -22.93 -25.32
C ILE A 133 -5.28 -21.81 -26.22
N LYS A 134 -5.71 -22.13 -27.43
CA LYS A 134 -6.27 -21.13 -28.35
C LYS A 134 -7.50 -20.45 -27.75
N ILE A 135 -8.42 -21.23 -27.18
CA ILE A 135 -9.60 -20.71 -26.46
C ILE A 135 -9.17 -19.82 -25.29
N LEU A 136 -8.18 -20.22 -24.50
CA LEU A 136 -7.66 -19.43 -23.39
C LEU A 136 -7.06 -18.11 -23.88
N GLN A 137 -6.22 -18.13 -24.91
CA GLN A 137 -5.64 -16.93 -25.51
C GLN A 137 -6.72 -15.98 -26.04
N GLU A 138 -7.71 -16.49 -26.78
CA GLU A 138 -8.83 -15.70 -27.28
C GLU A 138 -9.66 -15.08 -26.16
N LYS A 139 -9.93 -15.84 -25.08
CA LYS A 139 -10.64 -15.34 -23.89
C LYS A 139 -9.87 -14.17 -23.27
N LEU A 140 -8.56 -14.32 -23.06
CA LEU A 140 -7.71 -13.31 -22.44
C LEU A 140 -7.54 -12.07 -23.33
N LEU A 141 -7.47 -12.24 -24.65
CA LEU A 141 -7.44 -11.13 -25.62
C LEU A 141 -8.76 -10.36 -25.63
N LYS A 142 -9.90 -11.06 -25.68
CA LYS A 142 -11.23 -10.44 -25.61
C LYS A 142 -11.46 -9.69 -24.30
N PHE A 143 -10.98 -10.24 -23.19
CA PHE A 143 -11.00 -9.55 -21.90
C PHE A 143 -10.12 -8.29 -21.96
N SER A 144 -8.88 -8.42 -22.44
CA SER A 144 -7.95 -7.30 -22.50
C SER A 144 -8.40 -6.15 -23.40
N SER A 145 -9.12 -6.42 -24.48
CA SER A 145 -9.60 -5.39 -25.41
C SER A 145 -10.82 -4.63 -24.88
N LYS A 146 -11.60 -5.20 -23.97
CA LYS A 146 -12.80 -4.57 -23.38
C LYS A 146 -12.52 -3.78 -22.10
N ARG A 147 -11.34 -3.96 -21.49
CA ARG A 147 -10.97 -3.35 -20.20
C ARG A 147 -10.66 -1.85 -20.29
N SER A 148 -11.11 -1.10 -19.29
CA SER A 148 -10.67 0.27 -19.00
C SER A 148 -9.93 0.31 -17.66
N PHE A 149 -9.55 1.50 -17.20
CA PHE A 149 -9.14 1.74 -15.80
C PHE A 149 -10.28 2.32 -14.96
N ALA A 150 -11.36 2.74 -15.61
CA ALA A 150 -12.53 3.34 -14.98
C ALA A 150 -13.64 2.33 -14.65
N ASP A 151 -13.55 1.11 -15.19
CA ASP A 151 -14.52 0.04 -15.00
C ASP A 151 -14.09 -0.94 -13.90
N LYS A 152 -15.05 -1.72 -13.38
CA LYS A 152 -14.82 -2.70 -12.32
C LYS A 152 -14.46 -4.10 -12.85
N THR A 153 -14.14 -4.22 -14.13
CA THR A 153 -13.90 -5.50 -14.81
C THR A 153 -12.75 -6.29 -14.19
N ASP A 154 -11.66 -5.64 -13.78
CA ASP A 154 -10.55 -6.31 -13.11
C ASP A 154 -10.96 -6.83 -11.71
N LEU A 155 -11.82 -6.09 -10.99
CA LEU A 155 -12.32 -6.50 -9.67
C LEU A 155 -13.31 -7.67 -9.78
N ASP A 156 -14.15 -7.68 -10.81
CA ASP A 156 -15.08 -8.78 -11.07
C ASP A 156 -14.33 -10.05 -11.50
N PHE A 157 -13.30 -9.93 -12.34
CA PHE A 157 -12.42 -11.05 -12.70
C PHE A 157 -11.77 -11.69 -11.47
N PHE A 158 -11.27 -10.88 -10.53
CA PHE A 158 -10.70 -11.37 -9.29
C PHE A 158 -11.73 -12.13 -8.44
N LYS A 159 -12.95 -11.60 -8.32
CA LYS A 159 -14.04 -12.28 -7.60
C LYS A 159 -14.47 -13.60 -8.23
N GLU A 160 -14.45 -13.70 -9.56
CA GLU A 160 -14.73 -14.96 -10.25
C GLU A 160 -13.65 -16.01 -9.95
N LEU A 161 -12.38 -15.61 -9.93
CA LEU A 161 -11.28 -16.51 -9.61
C LEU A 161 -11.35 -17.05 -8.19
N ASP A 162 -11.64 -16.18 -7.22
CA ASP A 162 -11.75 -16.56 -5.81
C ASP A 162 -12.87 -17.59 -5.58
N LYS A 163 -13.95 -17.54 -6.38
CA LYS A 163 -15.03 -18.54 -6.35
C LYS A 163 -14.65 -19.89 -6.97
N THR A 164 -13.61 -19.93 -7.78
CA THR A 164 -13.16 -21.14 -8.50
C THR A 164 -11.98 -21.86 -7.84
N LYS A 165 -11.41 -21.28 -6.79
CA LYS A 165 -10.41 -21.91 -5.91
C LYS A 165 -11.09 -22.61 -4.74
#